data_AF-A0A953LA91-F1
#
_entry.id   AF-A0A953LA91-F1
#
_cell.length_a   1.000
_cell.length_b   1.000
_cell.length_c   1.000
_cell.angle_alpha   90.00
_cell.angle_beta   90.00
_cell.angle_gamma   90.00
#
_symmetry.space_group_name_H-M   'P 1'
#
loop_
_entity.id
_entity.type
_entity.pdbx_description
1 polymer ?
#
loop_
_entity_poly.entity_id
_entity_poly.type
_entity_poly.pdbx_seq_one_letter_code
_entity_poly.pdbx_strand_id
1 'polypeptide(L)'
;MTPLRSAGGQYFSQWAEQFAIPSAIVGGDLQLLWSNPAADSLFAAGKDFHLINGFVGCSDKVQGQAFRVFLSLLGDDPAAWVYCRDEAPQRMVRAEAVRPANLPAGVALMIYPIGGAGQYLWSDFDKVFGLTRAETVVVKRIMSGEAADAIAVELSVALDTVRTHVRRVYTKLGVSNREQLFSKINAFRIG
;
A
#
# COMPACT_ATOMS: atom_id res chain seq x y z
N MET A 1 -35.03 17.94 7.93
CA MET A 1 -33.61 17.53 8.06
C MET A 1 -33.21 16.77 6.81
N THR A 2 -32.73 17.48 5.79
CA THR A 2 -32.17 16.89 4.57
C THR A 2 -30.77 16.37 4.92
N PRO A 3 -30.48 15.07 4.82
CA PRO A 3 -29.35 14.47 5.53
C PRO A 3 -28.03 14.79 4.81
N LEU A 4 -26.96 14.92 5.60
CA LEU A 4 -25.54 15.16 5.26
C LEU A 4 -24.99 14.46 4.00
N ARG A 5 -25.68 13.47 3.42
CA ARG A 5 -25.26 12.72 2.22
C ARG A 5 -25.25 13.55 0.93
N SER A 6 -26.07 14.60 0.79
CA SER A 6 -26.06 15.44 -0.43
C SER A 6 -24.80 16.31 -0.56
N ALA A 7 -24.17 16.67 0.55
CA ALA A 7 -22.90 17.39 0.58
C ALA A 7 -21.67 16.46 0.48
N GLY A 8 -21.88 15.14 0.50
CA GLY A 8 -20.80 14.14 0.53
C GLY A 8 -19.79 14.29 -0.61
N GLY A 9 -20.23 14.74 -1.78
CA GLY A 9 -19.35 15.02 -2.91
C GLY A 9 -18.29 16.09 -2.61
N GLN A 10 -18.65 17.18 -1.94
CA GLN A 10 -17.72 18.27 -1.63
C GLN A 10 -16.70 17.84 -0.56
N TYR A 11 -17.15 17.13 0.48
CA TYR A 11 -16.24 16.57 1.49
C TYR A 11 -15.27 15.56 0.89
N PHE A 12 -15.75 14.69 0.00
CA PHE A 12 -14.91 13.72 -0.68
C PHE A 12 -13.89 14.41 -1.59
N SER A 13 -14.31 15.40 -2.40
CA SER A 13 -13.39 16.16 -3.25
C SER A 13 -12.28 16.82 -2.43
N GLN A 14 -12.63 17.53 -1.35
CA GLN A 14 -11.66 18.20 -0.49
C GLN A 14 -10.72 17.20 0.21
N TRP A 15 -11.25 16.08 0.70
CA TRP A 15 -10.44 15.03 1.30
C TRP A 15 -9.47 14.42 0.27
N ALA A 16 -9.97 14.10 -0.93
CA ALA A 16 -9.17 13.47 -1.95
C ALA A 16 -8.05 14.39 -2.47
N GLU A 17 -8.29 15.71 -2.54
CA GLU A 17 -7.27 16.71 -2.86
C GLU A 17 -6.09 16.69 -1.87
N GLN A 18 -6.36 16.40 -0.60
CA GLN A 18 -5.35 16.38 0.46
C GLN A 18 -4.80 14.97 0.75
N PHE A 19 -5.43 13.93 0.22
CA PHE A 19 -5.07 12.55 0.49
C PHE A 19 -3.72 12.20 -0.15
N ALA A 20 -2.73 11.92 0.69
CA ALA A 20 -1.34 11.78 0.26
C ALA A 20 -1.05 10.49 -0.53
N ILE A 21 -1.93 9.50 -0.47
CA ILE A 21 -1.74 8.24 -1.19
C ILE A 21 -2.20 8.43 -2.64
N PRO A 22 -1.33 8.18 -3.65
CA PRO A 22 -1.72 8.17 -5.04
C PRO A 22 -2.90 7.23 -5.28
N SER A 23 -4.04 7.81 -5.66
CA SER A 23 -5.30 7.11 -5.85
C SER A 23 -5.91 7.47 -7.19
N ALA A 24 -6.38 6.47 -7.93
CA ALA A 24 -7.00 6.65 -9.24
C ALA A 24 -8.12 5.63 -9.46
N ILE A 25 -9.07 5.94 -10.33
CA ILE A 25 -10.05 4.99 -10.85
C ILE A 25 -9.81 4.86 -12.34
N VAL A 26 -9.68 3.62 -12.82
CA VAL A 26 -9.50 3.31 -14.23
C VAL A 26 -10.63 2.46 -14.78
N GLY A 27 -10.95 2.61 -16.06
CA GLY A 27 -11.81 1.71 -16.81
C GLY A 27 -11.12 0.37 -17.11
N GLY A 28 -11.88 -0.59 -17.65
CA GLY A 28 -11.35 -1.92 -18.01
C GLY A 28 -10.24 -1.91 -19.08
N ASP A 29 -10.14 -0.82 -19.85
CA ASP A 29 -9.11 -0.54 -20.85
C ASP A 29 -7.94 0.31 -20.32
N LEU A 30 -7.91 0.57 -19.01
CA LEU A 30 -7.01 1.50 -18.32
C LEU A 30 -7.22 2.98 -18.67
N GLN A 31 -8.37 3.36 -19.25
CA GLN A 31 -8.73 4.77 -19.34
C GLN A 31 -8.85 5.37 -17.93
N LEU A 32 -8.22 6.51 -17.68
CA LEU A 32 -8.34 7.21 -16.41
C LEU A 32 -9.74 7.83 -16.30
N LEU A 33 -10.50 7.39 -15.29
CA LEU A 33 -11.83 7.92 -14.96
C LEU A 33 -11.75 9.01 -13.88
N TRP A 34 -10.81 8.85 -12.95
CA TRP A 34 -10.57 9.80 -11.86
C TRP A 34 -9.16 9.63 -11.28
N SER A 35 -8.57 10.69 -10.76
CA SER A 35 -7.33 10.68 -9.99
C SER A 35 -7.35 11.75 -8.91
N ASN A 36 -6.53 11.56 -7.88
CA ASN A 36 -6.17 12.63 -6.95
C ASN A 36 -4.83 13.28 -7.31
N PRO A 37 -4.48 14.45 -6.72
CA PRO A 37 -3.23 15.16 -7.04
C PRO A 37 -1.95 14.34 -6.81
N ALA A 38 -1.97 13.42 -5.84
CA ALA A 38 -0.85 12.51 -5.59
C ALA A 38 -0.66 11.50 -6.74
N ALA A 39 -1.76 10.98 -7.32
CA ALA A 39 -1.72 10.15 -8.53
C ALA A 39 -1.27 10.94 -9.75
N ASP A 40 -1.78 12.15 -9.94
CA ASP A 40 -1.35 13.03 -11.03
C ASP A 40 0.16 13.27 -11.00
N SER A 41 0.70 13.57 -9.81
CA SER A 41 2.13 13.77 -9.59
C SER A 41 2.94 12.50 -9.88
N LEU A 42 2.42 11.34 -9.47
CA LEU A 42 3.06 10.05 -9.73
C LEU A 42 3.08 9.71 -11.22
N PHE A 43 1.99 9.96 -11.95
CA PHE A 43 1.89 9.74 -13.38
C PHE A 43 2.75 10.73 -14.19
N ALA A 44 2.79 12.00 -13.77
CA ALA A 44 3.62 13.03 -14.39
C ALA A 44 5.11 12.73 -14.24
N ALA A 45 5.53 12.12 -13.12
CA ALA A 45 6.91 11.69 -12.93
C ALA A 45 7.33 10.58 -13.92
N GLY A 46 6.38 9.79 -14.44
CA GLY A 46 6.61 8.80 -15.49
C GLY A 46 7.59 7.68 -15.13
N LYS A 47 7.95 7.53 -13.85
CA LYS A 47 9.04 6.65 -13.41
C LYS A 47 8.60 5.19 -13.36
N ASP A 48 7.46 4.93 -12.72
CA ASP A 48 6.88 3.58 -12.50
C ASP A 48 5.60 3.42 -13.34
N PHE A 49 4.73 4.42 -13.25
CA PHE A 49 3.49 4.55 -14.00
C PHE A 49 3.48 5.89 -14.74
N HIS A 50 2.69 5.96 -15.81
CA HIS A 50 2.50 7.14 -16.62
C HIS A 50 1.04 7.26 -17.06
N LEU A 51 0.65 8.48 -17.43
CA LEU A 51 -0.62 8.78 -18.10
C LEU A 51 -0.30 9.28 -19.51
N ILE A 52 -0.69 8.52 -20.53
CA ILE A 52 -0.49 8.89 -21.94
C ILE A 52 -1.84 8.87 -22.63
N ASN A 53 -2.23 9.98 -23.25
CA ASN A 53 -3.50 10.13 -23.97
C ASN A 53 -4.73 9.72 -23.16
N GLY A 54 -4.70 9.93 -21.83
CA GLY A 54 -5.79 9.56 -20.92
C GLY A 54 -5.77 8.10 -20.46
N PHE A 55 -4.75 7.32 -20.81
CA PHE A 55 -4.63 5.91 -20.39
C PHE A 55 -3.46 5.73 -19.42
N VAL A 56 -3.72 5.02 -18.33
CA VAL A 56 -2.70 4.65 -17.35
C VAL A 56 -1.88 3.48 -17.89
N GLY A 57 -0.56 3.59 -17.79
CA GLY A 57 0.38 2.53 -18.17
C GLY A 57 1.55 2.42 -17.19
N CYS A 58 2.28 1.31 -17.27
CA CYS A 58 3.55 1.14 -16.57
C CYS A 58 4.71 1.52 -17.50
N SER A 59 5.75 2.14 -16.95
CA SER A 59 6.93 2.55 -17.75
C SER A 59 7.73 1.35 -18.28
N ASP A 60 7.70 0.23 -17.57
CA ASP A 60 8.20 -1.05 -18.08
C ASP A 60 7.09 -1.83 -18.80
N LYS A 61 7.38 -2.33 -20.01
CA LYS A 61 6.39 -3.00 -20.86
C LYS A 61 5.94 -4.35 -20.31
N VAL A 62 6.85 -5.13 -19.74
CA VAL A 62 6.55 -6.45 -19.17
C VAL A 62 5.67 -6.30 -17.95
N GLN A 63 6.02 -5.37 -17.06
CA GLN A 63 5.20 -4.97 -15.92
C GLN A 63 3.83 -4.45 -16.38
N GLY A 64 3.78 -3.65 -17.45
CA GLY A 64 2.52 -3.16 -18.02
C GLY A 64 1.59 -4.26 -18.52
N GLN A 65 2.13 -5.31 -19.13
CA GLN A 65 1.35 -6.49 -19.51
C GLN A 65 0.87 -7.28 -18.29
N ALA A 66 1.76 -7.52 -17.32
CA ALA A 66 1.42 -8.21 -16.07
C ALA A 66 0.34 -7.46 -15.28
N PHE A 67 0.39 -6.14 -15.26
CA PHE A 67 -0.60 -5.30 -14.58
C PHE A 67 -1.99 -5.41 -15.24
N ARG A 68 -2.06 -5.42 -16.57
CA ARG A 68 -3.34 -5.65 -17.30
C ARG A 68 -3.93 -7.02 -16.97
N VAL A 69 -3.10 -8.06 -16.96
CA VAL A 69 -3.55 -9.43 -16.61
C VAL A 69 -4.04 -9.47 -15.16
N PHE A 70 -3.33 -8.84 -14.23
CA PHE A 70 -3.76 -8.73 -12.84
C PHE A 70 -5.15 -8.08 -12.72
N LEU A 71 -5.37 -6.94 -13.40
CA LEU A 71 -6.66 -6.25 -13.36
C LEU A 71 -7.79 -7.02 -14.03
N SER A 72 -7.51 -7.77 -15.10
CA SER A 72 -8.53 -8.59 -15.77
C SER A 72 -8.96 -9.82 -14.95
N LEU A 73 -8.18 -10.22 -13.95
CA LEU A 73 -8.49 -11.30 -13.02
C LEU A 73 -9.12 -10.81 -11.71
N LEU A 74 -9.34 -9.50 -11.56
CA LEU A 74 -9.89 -8.93 -10.33
C LEU A 74 -11.35 -9.38 -10.12
N GLY A 75 -11.61 -9.98 -8.96
CA GLY A 75 -12.95 -10.36 -8.51
C GLY A 75 -13.64 -9.24 -7.74
N ASP A 76 -14.51 -9.63 -6.81
CA ASP A 76 -15.18 -8.68 -5.91
C ASP A 76 -14.33 -8.30 -4.69
N ASP A 77 -13.41 -9.18 -4.30
CA ASP A 77 -12.50 -8.93 -3.19
C ASP A 77 -11.32 -8.04 -3.64
N PRO A 78 -10.88 -7.09 -2.80
CA PRO A 78 -9.68 -6.30 -3.07
C PRO A 78 -8.44 -7.20 -3.25
N ALA A 79 -7.63 -6.90 -4.26
CA ALA A 79 -6.38 -7.62 -4.52
C ALA A 79 -5.19 -6.67 -4.53
N ALA A 80 -3.98 -7.23 -4.43
CA ALA A 80 -2.75 -6.47 -4.48
C ALA A 80 -1.81 -7.02 -5.56
N TRP A 81 -1.13 -6.11 -6.24
CA TRP A 81 -0.10 -6.39 -7.22
C TRP A 81 1.16 -5.59 -6.92
N VAL A 82 2.32 -6.12 -7.29
CA VAL A 82 3.61 -5.48 -7.02
C VAL A 82 4.27 -5.11 -8.34
N TYR A 83 4.56 -3.81 -8.51
CA TYR A 83 5.40 -3.32 -9.59
C TYR A 83 6.87 -3.49 -9.19
N CYS A 84 7.60 -4.23 -10.01
CA CYS A 84 9.05 -4.42 -9.86
C CYS A 84 9.80 -3.67 -10.96
N ARG A 85 10.99 -3.17 -10.62
CA ARG A 85 11.96 -2.62 -11.55
C ARG A 85 13.30 -3.27 -11.28
N ASP A 86 13.94 -3.79 -12.33
CA ASP A 86 15.20 -4.52 -12.20
C ASP A 86 15.12 -5.62 -11.12
N GLU A 87 14.00 -6.37 -11.13
CA GLU A 87 13.64 -7.42 -10.15
C GLU A 87 13.40 -6.93 -8.70
N ALA A 88 13.67 -5.66 -8.39
CA ALA A 88 13.42 -5.08 -7.08
C ALA A 88 12.01 -4.49 -6.97
N PRO A 89 11.25 -4.81 -5.90
CA PRO A 89 9.90 -4.29 -5.72
C PRO A 89 9.92 -2.79 -5.40
N GLN A 90 9.18 -2.00 -6.20
CA GLN A 90 9.14 -0.54 -6.04
C GLN A 90 7.80 -0.04 -5.51
N ARG A 91 6.69 -0.63 -5.98
CA ARG A 91 5.33 -0.21 -5.61
C ARG A 91 4.41 -1.40 -5.34
N MET A 92 3.50 -1.24 -4.37
CA MET A 92 2.34 -2.12 -4.19
C MET A 92 1.11 -1.36 -4.67
N VAL A 93 0.37 -1.94 -5.62
CA VAL A 93 -0.91 -1.44 -6.08
C VAL A 93 -2.00 -2.27 -5.42
N ARG A 94 -2.81 -1.64 -4.58
CA ARG A 94 -4.07 -2.24 -4.14
C ARG A 94 -5.15 -1.86 -5.15
N ALA A 95 -5.87 -2.87 -5.64
CA ALA A 95 -6.94 -2.70 -6.60
C ALA A 95 -8.27 -3.22 -6.04
N GLU A 96 -9.34 -2.49 -6.30
CA GLU A 96 -10.69 -2.85 -5.86
C GLU A 96 -11.71 -2.50 -6.95
N ALA A 97 -12.62 -3.43 -7.25
CA ALA A 97 -13.66 -3.20 -8.24
C ALA A 97 -14.69 -2.19 -7.71
N VAL A 98 -14.99 -1.16 -8.51
CA VAL A 98 -15.97 -0.13 -8.18
C VAL A 98 -17.10 -0.17 -9.20
N ARG A 99 -18.32 -0.39 -8.73
CA ARG A 99 -19.51 -0.60 -9.58
C ARG A 99 -20.64 0.36 -9.19
N PRO A 100 -20.54 1.64 -9.59
CA PRO A 100 -21.62 2.61 -9.37
C PRO A 100 -22.87 2.22 -10.18
N ALA A 101 -24.05 2.50 -9.65
CA ALA A 101 -25.32 2.07 -10.27
C ALA A 101 -25.59 2.67 -11.66
N ASN A 102 -25.06 3.87 -11.94
CA ASN A 102 -25.38 4.65 -13.14
C ASN A 102 -24.14 5.04 -13.98
N LEU A 103 -22.98 4.46 -13.70
CA LEU A 103 -21.75 4.73 -14.44
C LEU A 103 -21.05 3.41 -14.79
N PRO A 104 -20.14 3.40 -15.79
CA PRO A 104 -19.34 2.21 -16.08
C PRO A 104 -18.60 1.71 -14.85
N ALA A 105 -18.44 0.38 -14.75
CA ALA A 105 -17.57 -0.21 -13.75
C ALA A 105 -16.13 0.25 -13.96
N GLY A 106 -15.42 0.47 -12.87
CA GLY A 106 -14.01 0.82 -12.87
C GLY A 106 -13.26 0.02 -11.81
N VAL A 107 -11.96 0.26 -11.74
CA VAL A 107 -11.08 -0.28 -10.72
C VAL A 107 -10.42 0.88 -9.98
N ALA A 108 -10.66 0.97 -8.67
CA ALA A 108 -9.93 1.87 -7.80
C ALA A 108 -8.54 1.30 -7.54
N LEU A 109 -7.52 2.15 -7.71
CA LEU A 109 -6.11 1.86 -7.52
C LEU A 109 -5.58 2.75 -6.40
N MET A 110 -4.89 2.15 -5.42
CA MET A 110 -4.09 2.84 -4.41
C MET A 110 -2.64 2.38 -4.53
N ILE A 111 -1.70 3.30 -4.76
CA ILE A 111 -0.31 2.97 -5.10
C ILE A 111 0.62 3.37 -3.96
N TYR A 112 1.25 2.37 -3.34
CA TYR A 112 2.14 2.53 -2.21
C TYR A 112 3.61 2.30 -2.60
N PRO A 113 4.57 3.11 -2.13
CA PRO A 113 6.00 2.78 -2.22
C PRO A 113 6.35 1.55 -1.37
N ILE A 114 7.19 0.66 -1.91
CA ILE A 114 7.76 -0.49 -1.19
C ILE A 114 9.14 -0.18 -0.58
N GLY A 115 9.76 0.96 -0.94
CA GLY A 115 11.00 1.46 -0.34
C GLY A 115 10.92 2.93 0.05
N GLY A 116 11.57 3.31 1.16
CA GLY A 116 11.73 4.70 1.63
C GLY A 116 10.52 5.30 2.37
N ALA A 117 9.30 5.15 1.84
CA ALA A 117 8.08 5.76 2.41
C ALA A 117 7.21 4.80 3.25
N GLY A 118 7.72 3.61 3.57
CA GLY A 118 7.21 2.84 4.70
C GLY A 118 7.35 3.60 6.03
N GLN A 119 8.25 4.58 6.13
CA GLN A 119 8.48 5.33 7.38
C GLN A 119 7.21 6.00 7.93
N TYR A 120 6.33 6.55 7.07
CA TYR A 120 5.09 7.20 7.51
C TYR A 120 4.01 6.20 7.95
N LEU A 121 3.88 5.05 7.26
CA LEU A 121 3.00 3.97 7.72
C LEU A 121 3.47 3.37 9.07
N TRP A 122 4.78 3.34 9.29
CA TRP A 122 5.37 2.83 10.52
C TRP A 122 5.36 3.80 11.71
N SER A 123 5.28 5.12 11.45
CA SER A 123 5.31 6.16 12.50
C SER A 123 4.00 6.38 13.23
N ASP A 124 2.91 5.80 12.74
CA ASP A 124 1.65 5.72 13.47
C ASP A 124 1.39 4.30 13.98
N PHE A 125 2.02 3.28 13.38
CA PHE A 125 1.98 1.91 13.86
C PHE A 125 2.56 1.76 15.27
N ASP A 126 3.70 2.40 15.55
CA ASP A 126 4.30 2.37 16.87
C ASP A 126 3.43 3.06 17.93
N LYS A 127 2.73 4.14 17.58
CA LYS A 127 1.76 4.81 18.46
C LYS A 127 0.51 3.96 18.69
N VAL A 128 -0.06 3.36 17.64
CA VAL A 128 -1.29 2.55 17.73
C VAL A 128 -1.07 1.28 18.56
N PHE A 129 0.10 0.66 18.47
CA PHE A 129 0.43 -0.57 19.22
C PHE A 129 1.32 -0.36 20.44
N GLY A 130 1.62 0.89 20.80
CA GLY A 130 2.49 1.23 21.92
C GLY A 130 3.88 0.57 21.84
N LEU A 131 4.45 0.50 20.64
CA LEU A 131 5.78 -0.06 20.42
C LEU A 131 6.86 0.93 20.86
N THR A 132 7.88 0.40 21.52
CA THR A 132 9.11 1.14 21.82
C THR A 132 9.94 1.27 20.54
N ARG A 133 10.87 2.23 20.51
CA ARG A 133 11.77 2.44 19.37
C ARG A 133 12.50 1.17 18.94
N ALA A 134 12.97 0.37 19.90
CA ALA A 134 13.65 -0.91 19.62
C ALA A 134 12.70 -1.94 18.99
N GLU A 135 11.46 -2.05 19.48
CA GLU A 135 10.46 -2.95 18.92
C GLU A 135 10.05 -2.53 17.50
N THR A 136 9.86 -1.24 17.26
CA THR A 136 9.54 -0.70 15.92
C THR A 136 10.63 -1.03 14.90
N VAL A 137 11.90 -0.89 15.29
CA VAL A 137 13.04 -1.25 14.42
C VAL A 137 13.04 -2.73 14.11
N VAL A 138 12.83 -3.59 15.11
CA VAL A 138 12.78 -5.05 14.92
C VAL A 138 11.60 -5.45 14.02
N VAL A 139 10.40 -4.89 14.22
CA VAL A 139 9.23 -5.18 13.38
C VAL A 139 9.45 -4.79 11.92
N LYS A 140 10.01 -3.60 11.66
CA LYS A 140 10.34 -3.13 10.32
C LYS A 140 11.21 -4.14 9.57
N ARG A 141 12.28 -4.59 10.20
CA ARG A 141 13.23 -5.55 9.61
C ARG A 141 12.61 -6.93 9.39
N ILE A 142 11.78 -7.42 10.32
CA ILE A 142 11.04 -8.68 10.13
C ILE A 142 10.09 -8.58 8.94
N MET A 143 9.39 -7.45 8.76
CA MET A 143 8.51 -7.23 7.60
C MET A 143 9.28 -7.03 6.29
N SER A 144 10.52 -6.55 6.35
CA SER A 144 11.44 -6.49 5.20
C SER A 144 12.02 -7.86 4.81
N GLY A 145 11.62 -8.94 5.49
CA GLY A 145 12.07 -10.29 5.18
C GLY A 145 13.33 -10.74 5.93
N GLU A 146 13.90 -9.90 6.79
CA GLU A 146 15.12 -10.26 7.53
C GLU A 146 14.83 -11.37 8.57
N ALA A 147 15.83 -12.22 8.80
CA ALA A 147 15.81 -13.24 9.85
C ALA A 147 16.41 -12.68 11.16
N ALA A 148 16.08 -13.29 12.30
CA ALA A 148 16.42 -12.73 13.62
C ALA A 148 17.95 -12.63 13.88
N ASP A 149 18.73 -13.53 13.29
CA ASP A 149 20.19 -13.53 13.25
C ASP A 149 20.74 -12.39 12.40
N ALA A 150 20.20 -12.17 11.20
CA ALA A 150 20.55 -11.02 10.36
C ALA A 150 20.25 -9.69 11.07
N ILE A 151 19.10 -9.60 11.74
CA ILE A 151 18.71 -8.43 12.55
C ILE A 151 19.69 -8.22 13.72
N ALA A 152 20.16 -9.29 14.35
CA ALA A 152 21.09 -9.21 15.47
C ALA A 152 22.44 -8.64 15.03
N VAL A 153 22.97 -9.13 13.91
CA VAL A 153 24.21 -8.64 13.28
C VAL A 153 24.07 -7.16 12.95
N GLU A 154 23.01 -6.81 12.24
CA GLU A 154 22.76 -5.47 11.73
C GLU A 154 22.50 -4.44 12.85
N LEU A 155 21.86 -4.85 13.95
CA LEU A 155 21.66 -3.99 15.12
C LEU A 155 22.81 -4.04 16.12
N SER A 156 23.84 -4.86 15.88
CA SER A 156 24.96 -5.08 16.81
C SER A 156 24.50 -5.46 18.23
N VAL A 157 23.50 -6.36 18.31
CA VAL A 157 22.95 -6.89 19.57
C VAL A 157 22.96 -8.42 19.59
N ALA A 158 22.84 -9.01 20.78
CA ALA A 158 22.72 -10.47 20.89
C ALA A 158 21.41 -11.00 20.25
N LEU A 159 21.47 -12.20 19.68
CA LEU A 159 20.29 -12.87 19.11
C LEU A 159 19.14 -13.01 20.12
N ASP A 160 19.45 -13.30 21.38
CA ASP A 160 18.44 -13.40 22.43
C ASP A 160 17.75 -12.06 22.75
N THR A 161 18.45 -10.95 22.55
CA THR A 161 17.85 -9.60 22.64
C THR A 161 16.83 -9.39 21.51
N VAL A 162 17.19 -9.76 20.27
CA VAL A 162 16.25 -9.70 19.14
C VAL A 162 15.03 -10.60 19.40
N ARG A 163 15.23 -11.85 19.81
CA ARG A 163 14.15 -12.79 20.16
C ARG A 163 13.24 -12.25 21.25
N THR A 164 13.81 -11.59 22.26
CA THR A 164 13.05 -10.93 23.33
C THR A 164 12.17 -9.81 22.77
N HIS A 165 12.71 -8.96 21.89
CA HIS A 165 11.94 -7.93 21.21
C HIS A 165 10.83 -8.53 20.33
N VAL A 166 11.10 -9.60 19.56
CA VAL A 166 10.07 -10.30 18.77
C VAL A 166 8.95 -10.82 19.65
N ARG A 167 9.27 -11.47 20.77
CA ARG A 167 8.26 -12.00 21.68
C ARG A 167 7.39 -10.89 22.26
N ARG A 168 7.99 -9.77 22.67
CA ARG A 168 7.24 -8.61 23.19
C ARG A 168 6.34 -8.00 22.13
N VAL A 169 6.82 -7.88 20.90
CA VAL A 169 6.01 -7.46 19.74
C VAL A 169 4.83 -8.41 19.56
N TYR A 170 5.07 -9.72 19.53
CA TYR A 170 4.01 -10.72 19.33
C TYR A 170 2.93 -10.61 20.40
N THR A 171 3.34 -10.47 21.66
CA THR A 171 2.41 -10.23 22.77
C THR A 171 1.63 -8.92 22.59
N LYS A 172 2.30 -7.79 22.28
CA LYS A 172 1.64 -6.50 22.09
C LYS A 172 0.66 -6.49 20.93
N LEU A 173 0.99 -7.21 19.86
CA LEU A 173 0.17 -7.29 18.66
C LEU A 173 -0.83 -8.45 18.73
N GLY A 174 -0.85 -9.28 19.78
CA GLY A 174 -1.73 -10.43 19.89
C GLY A 174 -1.58 -11.40 18.72
N VAL A 175 -0.35 -11.66 18.29
CA VAL A 175 0.00 -12.62 17.22
C VAL A 175 0.94 -13.68 17.78
N SER A 176 0.88 -14.88 17.24
CA SER A 176 1.67 -16.02 17.74
C SER A 176 2.83 -16.41 16.83
N ASN A 177 2.84 -15.93 15.58
CA ASN A 177 3.86 -16.28 14.60
C ASN A 177 4.09 -15.15 13.59
N ARG A 178 5.11 -15.34 12.75
CA ARG A 178 5.51 -14.39 11.70
C ARG A 178 4.38 -14.16 10.70
N GLU A 179 3.70 -15.21 10.25
CA GLU A 179 2.60 -15.10 9.29
C GLU A 179 1.43 -14.26 9.81
N GLN A 180 1.03 -14.44 11.07
CA GLN A 180 0.00 -13.63 11.73
C GLN A 180 0.47 -12.19 11.92
N LEU A 181 1.75 -11.97 12.24
CA LEU A 181 2.33 -10.63 12.26
C LEU A 181 2.21 -9.97 10.87
N PHE A 182 2.57 -10.68 9.80
CA PHE A 182 2.43 -10.20 8.42
C PHE A 182 0.96 -9.92 8.07
N SER A 183 0.04 -10.84 8.35
CA SER A 183 -1.39 -10.68 8.10
C SER A 183 -1.95 -9.48 8.86
N LYS A 184 -1.62 -9.33 10.14
CA LYS A 184 -2.09 -8.23 10.97
C LYS A 184 -1.53 -6.89 10.50
N ILE A 185 -0.23 -6.82 10.22
CA ILE A 185 0.38 -5.58 9.69
C ILE A 185 -0.20 -5.23 8.32
N ASN A 186 -0.42 -6.21 7.44
CA ASN A 186 -1.07 -5.98 6.15
C ASN A 186 -2.53 -5.54 6.31
N ALA A 187 -3.25 -5.99 7.35
CA ALA A 187 -4.58 -5.48 7.68
C ALA A 187 -4.55 -4.02 8.17
N PHE A 188 -3.48 -3.61 8.86
CA PHE A 188 -3.23 -2.21 9.24
C PHE A 188 -2.54 -1.38 8.14
N ARG A 189 -2.26 -1.93 6.96
CA ARG A 189 -1.82 -1.15 5.77
C ARG A 189 -2.95 -0.31 5.16
N ILE A 190 -4.10 -0.20 5.83
CA ILE A 190 -5.27 0.52 5.36
C ILE A 190 -5.82 1.30 6.55
N GLY A 191 -5.40 2.55 6.60
CA GLY A 191 -5.93 3.66 7.38
C GLY A 191 -5.46 4.92 6.71
#